data_AF-A0A7G2LY80-F1
#
_entry.id   AF-A0A7G2LY80-F1
#
_cell.length_a   1.000
_cell.length_b   1.000
_cell.length_c   1.000
_cell.angle_alpha   90.00
_cell.angle_beta   90.00
_cell.angle_gamma   90.00
#
_symmetry.space_group_name_H-M   'P 1'
#
loop_
_entity.id
_entity.type
_entity.pdbx_description
1 polymer ?
#
loop_
_entity_poly.entity_id
_entity_poly.type
_entity_poly.pdbx_seq_one_letter_code
_entity_poly.pdbx_strand_id
1 'polypeptide(L)'
;MSATDLPPAAPLEEHRFPCDTCGSDMRFDPARSLLICDHCGNVEPIDGTGRHAHAIAEQDFRAGLQSALPAAEMEETRVTTCPNCAAEVEFAPGKHARECPFCATPIVIDTGTNRHIKPRAVLPFALPEERARNAMKDWL
;
A
#
# COMPACT_ATOMS: atom_id res chain seq x y z
N MET A 1 -12.43 7.24 39.51
CA MET A 1 -12.81 7.09 38.10
C MET A 1 -11.92 8.03 37.30
N SER A 2 -10.76 7.54 36.83
CA SER A 2 -9.99 8.22 35.79
C SER A 2 -9.51 7.15 34.84
N ALA A 3 -10.10 7.13 33.65
CA ALA A 3 -9.62 6.35 32.53
C ALA A 3 -8.27 6.95 32.10
N THR A 4 -7.23 6.14 32.18
CA THR A 4 -5.95 6.45 31.53
C THR A 4 -6.20 6.40 30.03
N ASP A 5 -6.19 7.56 29.39
CA ASP A 5 -6.16 7.70 27.94
C ASP A 5 -4.79 7.20 27.47
N LEU A 6 -4.71 5.92 27.07
CA LEU A 6 -3.52 5.40 26.42
C LEU A 6 -3.48 5.98 25.00
N PRO A 7 -2.37 6.59 24.56
CA PRO A 7 -2.24 7.04 23.18
C PRO A 7 -2.42 5.84 22.24
N PRO A 8 -3.07 6.03 21.06
CA PRO A 8 -3.28 4.96 20.11
C PRO A 8 -1.91 4.36 19.72
N ALA A 9 -1.84 3.03 19.71
CA ALA A 9 -0.63 2.31 19.35
C ALA A 9 -0.18 2.75 17.95
N ALA A 10 1.10 3.12 17.83
CA ALA A 10 1.70 3.53 16.56
C ALA A 10 1.43 2.48 15.46
N PRO A 11 1.23 2.88 14.19
CA PRO A 11 1.05 1.95 13.09
C PRO A 11 2.21 0.95 13.06
N LEU A 12 1.87 -0.34 12.98
CA LEU A 12 2.79 -1.46 13.26
C LEU A 12 3.95 -1.62 12.26
N GLU A 13 3.96 -0.88 11.15
CA GLU A 13 5.12 -0.77 10.25
C GLU A 13 5.20 0.64 9.66
N GLU A 14 6.02 1.50 10.28
CA GLU A 14 6.45 2.73 9.65
C GLU A 14 7.70 2.42 8.82
N HIS A 15 7.49 2.06 7.54
CA HIS A 15 8.58 1.93 6.57
C HIS A 15 9.13 3.33 6.27
N ARG A 16 10.13 3.76 7.06
CA ARG A 16 10.86 5.00 6.83
C ARG A 16 11.95 4.79 5.79
N PHE A 17 12.20 5.83 4.99
CA PHE A 17 13.30 5.90 4.05
C PHE A 17 14.29 6.95 4.55
N PRO A 18 15.16 6.64 5.53
CA PRO A 18 16.04 7.63 6.12
C PRO A 18 17.20 7.98 5.17
N CYS A 19 17.49 9.27 5.07
CA CYS A 19 18.63 9.80 4.33
C CYS A 19 19.95 9.28 4.91
N ASP A 20 20.82 8.73 4.08
CA ASP A 20 22.15 8.23 4.47
C ASP A 20 23.09 9.32 5.04
N THR A 21 22.82 10.59 4.72
CA THR A 21 23.68 11.72 5.06
C THR A 21 23.26 12.41 6.36
N CYS A 22 21.95 12.55 6.61
CA CYS A 22 21.44 13.30 7.77
C CYS A 22 20.37 12.58 8.59
N GLY A 23 19.90 11.40 8.16
CA GLY A 23 18.90 10.59 8.86
C GLY A 23 17.46 11.11 8.76
N SER A 24 17.19 12.21 8.06
CA SER A 24 15.82 12.70 7.80
C SER A 24 15.11 11.86 6.75
N ASP A 25 13.78 11.86 6.72
CA ASP A 25 13.02 11.09 5.73
C ASP A 25 13.26 11.60 4.30
N MET A 26 13.47 10.67 3.38
CA MET A 26 13.61 10.91 1.95
C MET A 26 12.24 10.97 1.29
N ARG A 27 12.10 11.91 0.34
CA ARG A 27 10.88 12.09 -0.45
C ARG A 27 11.08 11.68 -1.90
N PHE A 28 10.12 10.95 -2.47
CA PHE A 28 10.12 10.63 -3.89
C PHE A 28 9.83 11.87 -4.76
N ASP A 29 10.70 12.11 -5.75
CA ASP A 29 10.50 13.07 -6.82
C ASP A 29 10.01 12.35 -8.10
N PRO A 30 8.72 12.48 -8.44
CA PRO A 30 8.14 11.78 -9.59
C PRO A 30 8.67 12.27 -10.94
N ALA A 31 9.14 13.52 -11.04
CA ALA A 31 9.64 14.08 -12.30
C ALA A 31 11.03 13.50 -12.66
N ARG A 32 11.84 13.21 -11.64
CA ARG A 32 13.20 12.67 -11.81
C ARG A 32 13.31 11.18 -11.51
N SER A 33 12.29 10.58 -10.88
CA SER A 33 12.32 9.22 -10.36
C SER A 33 13.49 8.99 -9.39
N LEU A 34 13.70 9.94 -8.48
CA LEU A 34 14.78 9.94 -7.47
C LEU A 34 14.19 10.14 -6.07
N LEU A 35 14.97 9.82 -5.06
CA LEU A 35 14.68 10.17 -3.68
C LEU A 35 15.50 11.42 -3.30
N ILE A 36 14.85 12.38 -2.63
CA ILE A 36 15.42 13.68 -2.28
C ILE A 36 15.17 13.96 -0.81
N CYS A 37 16.21 14.35 -0.09
CA CYS A 37 16.11 14.84 1.26
C CYS A 37 15.72 16.32 1.27
N ASP A 38 14.51 16.64 1.73
CA ASP A 38 14.09 18.05 1.86
C ASP A 38 14.84 18.79 3.01
N HIS A 39 15.60 18.07 3.86
CA HIS A 39 16.37 18.66 4.96
C HIS A 39 17.80 19.09 4.55
N CYS A 40 18.59 18.16 4.01
CA CYS A 40 20.00 18.43 3.66
C CYS A 40 20.26 18.55 2.15
N GLY A 41 19.27 18.23 1.31
CA GLY A 41 19.38 18.26 -0.14
C GLY A 41 20.06 17.04 -0.78
N ASN A 42 20.38 16.00 -0.01
CA ASN A 42 20.93 14.76 -0.57
C ASN A 42 19.96 14.15 -1.59
N VAL A 43 20.51 13.55 -2.65
CA VAL A 43 19.75 12.92 -3.73
C VAL A 43 20.32 11.53 -3.97
N GLU A 44 19.45 10.54 -3.98
CA GLU A 44 19.81 9.15 -4.25
C GLU A 44 18.89 8.53 -5.31
N PRO A 45 19.38 7.55 -6.09
CA PRO A 45 18.52 6.73 -6.92
C PRO A 45 17.60 5.87 -6.05
N ILE A 46 16.44 5.47 -6.59
CA ILE A 46 15.66 4.41 -5.97
C ILE A 46 16.40 3.09 -6.16
N ASP A 47 16.82 2.48 -5.07
CA ASP A 47 17.39 1.13 -5.07
C ASP A 47 16.32 0.06 -5.29
N GLY A 48 16.73 -1.06 -5.89
CA GLY A 48 15.84 -2.12 -6.35
C GLY A 48 15.54 -1.96 -7.84
N THR A 49 16.07 -2.88 -8.64
CA THR A 49 15.96 -2.97 -10.11
C THR A 49 14.84 -2.12 -10.71
N GLY A 50 15.15 -0.85 -11.03
CA GLY A 50 14.28 0.01 -11.78
C GLY A 50 13.97 -0.65 -13.12
N ARG A 51 12.68 -0.92 -13.34
CA ARG A 51 12.12 -1.77 -14.41
C ARG A 51 12.24 -3.25 -14.08
N HIS A 52 11.08 -3.88 -13.95
CA HIS A 52 10.92 -5.33 -14.04
C HIS A 52 11.88 -5.88 -15.10
N ALA A 53 12.74 -6.85 -14.74
CA ALA A 53 13.66 -7.49 -15.67
C ALA A 53 12.97 -8.03 -16.94
N HIS A 54 11.63 -8.15 -16.88
CA HIS A 54 10.73 -8.48 -17.98
C HIS A 54 9.49 -7.59 -17.94
N ALA A 55 8.95 -7.22 -19.10
CA ALA A 55 7.67 -6.51 -19.16
C ALA A 55 6.57 -7.30 -18.41
N ILE A 56 5.72 -6.58 -17.67
CA ILE A 56 4.51 -7.18 -17.07
C ILE A 56 3.62 -7.62 -18.24
N ALA A 57 3.40 -8.92 -18.36
CA ALA A 57 2.49 -9.44 -19.37
C ALA A 57 1.04 -9.14 -18.97
N GLU A 58 0.26 -8.63 -19.92
CA GLU A 58 -1.17 -8.46 -19.76
C GLU A 58 -1.85 -9.84 -19.58
N GLN A 59 -2.78 -9.93 -18.63
CA GLN A 59 -3.63 -11.11 -18.46
C GLN A 59 -4.87 -10.97 -19.34
N ASP A 60 -5.32 -12.05 -19.98
CA ASP A 60 -6.50 -12.02 -20.83
C ASP A 60 -7.75 -11.62 -20.03
N PHE A 61 -8.38 -10.52 -20.43
CA PHE A 61 -9.53 -9.96 -19.74
C PHE A 61 -10.72 -10.92 -19.68
N ARG A 62 -11.00 -11.66 -20.76
CA ARG A 62 -12.14 -12.59 -20.78
C ARG A 62 -11.90 -13.79 -19.90
N ALA A 63 -10.67 -14.32 -19.88
CA ALA A 63 -10.26 -15.38 -18.96
C ALA A 63 -10.38 -14.92 -17.50
N GLY A 64 -10.01 -13.66 -17.20
CA GLY A 64 -10.21 -13.05 -15.89
C GLY A 64 -11.67 -13.03 -15.47
N LEU A 65 -12.57 -12.52 -16.33
CA LEU A 65 -14.02 -12.50 -16.07
C LEU A 65 -14.62 -13.90 -15.87
N GLN A 66 -14.05 -14.91 -16.52
CA GLN A 66 -14.50 -16.30 -16.44
C GLN A 66 -13.83 -17.09 -15.30
N SER A 67 -13.00 -16.44 -14.47
CA SER A 67 -12.20 -17.09 -13.42
C SER A 67 -11.32 -18.24 -13.95
N ALA A 68 -10.85 -18.11 -15.20
CA ALA A 68 -10.10 -19.11 -15.96
C ALA A 68 -8.61 -18.77 -16.10
N LEU A 69 -8.10 -17.82 -15.32
CA LEU A 69 -6.67 -17.50 -15.27
C LEU A 69 -5.85 -18.66 -14.67
N PRO A 70 -4.56 -18.80 -15.06
CA PRO A 70 -3.67 -19.80 -14.47
C PRO A 70 -3.57 -19.64 -12.95
N ALA A 71 -3.48 -20.76 -12.22
CA ALA A 71 -3.34 -20.74 -10.76
C ALA A 71 -2.11 -19.95 -10.28
N ALA A 72 -1.06 -19.84 -11.10
CA ALA A 72 0.13 -19.04 -10.80
C ALA A 72 -0.13 -17.51 -10.76
N GLU A 73 -1.22 -17.04 -11.39
CA GLU A 73 -1.64 -15.64 -11.40
C GLU A 73 -2.65 -15.32 -10.29
N MET A 74 -3.07 -16.33 -9.53
CA MET A 74 -4.01 -16.21 -8.42
C MET A 74 -3.29 -16.41 -7.09
N GLU A 75 -3.78 -15.75 -6.05
CA GLU A 75 -3.36 -16.00 -4.67
C GLU A 75 -4.56 -16.09 -3.74
N GLU A 76 -4.37 -16.75 -2.61
CA GLU A 76 -5.39 -16.88 -1.57
C GLU A 76 -4.89 -16.15 -0.33
N THR A 77 -5.64 -15.13 0.07
CA THR A 77 -5.34 -14.32 1.26
C THR A 77 -6.47 -14.41 2.26
N ARG A 78 -6.15 -14.18 3.53
CA ARG A 78 -7.15 -14.17 4.58
C ARG A 78 -7.60 -12.73 4.81
N VAL A 79 -8.78 -12.43 4.28
CA VAL A 79 -9.38 -11.09 4.37
C VAL A 79 -10.64 -11.13 5.22
N THR A 80 -11.01 -10.00 5.80
CA THR A 80 -12.29 -9.83 6.49
C THR A 80 -12.86 -8.46 6.13
N THR A 81 -14.15 -8.43 5.81
CA THR A 81 -14.88 -7.19 5.52
C THR A 81 -15.16 -6.45 6.82
N CYS A 82 -14.79 -5.17 6.88
CA CYS A 82 -15.11 -4.30 8.00
C CYS A 82 -16.64 -4.05 8.07
N PRO A 83 -17.32 -4.32 9.19
CA PRO A 83 -18.77 -4.15 9.30
C PRO A 83 -19.24 -2.69 9.28
N ASN A 84 -18.31 -1.73 9.44
CA ASN A 84 -18.64 -0.30 9.51
C ASN A 84 -18.45 0.42 8.17
N CYS A 85 -17.33 0.18 7.48
CA CYS A 85 -16.99 0.88 6.22
C CYS A 85 -16.92 -0.04 4.99
N ALA A 86 -17.17 -1.34 5.15
CA ALA A 86 -17.09 -2.36 4.10
C ALA A 86 -15.71 -2.57 3.45
N ALA A 87 -14.63 -1.96 3.97
CA ALA A 87 -13.29 -2.23 3.50
C ALA A 87 -12.89 -3.71 3.72
N GLU A 88 -12.26 -4.32 2.73
CA GLU A 88 -11.63 -5.64 2.88
C GLU A 88 -10.24 -5.46 3.50
N VAL A 89 -9.98 -6.19 4.58
CA VAL A 89 -8.75 -6.06 5.36
C VAL A 89 -8.05 -7.41 5.47
N GLU A 90 -6.81 -7.47 5.00
CA GLU A 90 -5.95 -8.66 5.10
C GLU A 90 -5.35 -8.84 6.51
N PHE A 91 -5.19 -10.11 6.90
CA PHE A 91 -4.54 -10.54 8.13
C PHE A 91 -3.31 -11.40 7.83
N ALA A 92 -2.17 -11.01 8.39
CA ALA A 92 -0.96 -11.83 8.38
C ALA A 92 -1.16 -13.15 9.16
N PRO A 93 -0.42 -14.22 8.81
CA PRO A 93 -0.46 -15.49 9.55
C PRO A 93 -0.27 -15.29 11.07
N GLY A 94 -1.12 -15.90 11.89
CA GLY A 94 -1.07 -15.80 13.35
C GLY A 94 -1.66 -14.51 13.95
N LYS A 95 -2.17 -13.57 13.14
CA LYS A 95 -2.94 -12.41 13.60
C LYS A 95 -4.44 -12.71 13.49
N HIS A 96 -5.18 -12.48 14.57
CA HIS A 96 -6.63 -12.78 14.64
C HIS A 96 -7.49 -11.55 14.92
N ALA A 97 -6.90 -10.43 15.31
CA ALA A 97 -7.59 -9.17 15.53
C ALA A 97 -6.67 -8.01 15.13
N ARG A 98 -7.27 -6.95 14.58
CA ARG A 98 -6.57 -5.69 14.27
C ARG A 98 -7.57 -4.54 14.18
N GLU A 99 -7.04 -3.33 14.07
CA GLU A 99 -7.82 -2.15 13.71
C GLU A 99 -7.95 -2.03 12.18
N CYS A 100 -9.13 -1.64 11.70
CA CYS A 100 -9.38 -1.32 10.29
C CYS A 100 -8.59 -0.05 9.90
N PRO A 101 -7.71 -0.10 8.88
CA PRO A 101 -6.85 1.03 8.53
C PRO A 101 -7.62 2.21 7.88
N PHE A 102 -8.90 2.03 7.55
CA PHE A 102 -9.72 3.04 6.88
C PHE A 102 -10.61 3.82 7.86
N CYS A 103 -11.19 3.14 8.85
CA CYS A 103 -12.20 3.74 9.74
C CYS A 103 -11.97 3.46 11.23
N ALA A 104 -10.81 2.90 11.59
CA ALA A 104 -10.43 2.58 12.96
C ALA A 104 -11.34 1.57 13.71
N THR A 105 -12.27 0.91 13.01
CA THR A 105 -13.13 -0.10 13.65
C THR A 105 -12.32 -1.36 14.00
N PRO A 106 -12.37 -1.86 15.24
CA PRO A 106 -11.71 -3.11 15.61
C PRO A 106 -12.39 -4.29 14.90
N ILE A 107 -11.60 -5.12 14.25
CA ILE A 107 -12.06 -6.28 13.48
C ILE A 107 -11.37 -7.56 13.98
N VAL A 108 -12.14 -8.63 14.06
CA VAL A 108 -11.67 -9.99 14.37
C VAL A 108 -11.81 -10.81 13.09
N ILE A 109 -10.83 -11.67 12.86
CA ILE A 109 -10.75 -12.47 11.66
C ILE A 109 -11.97 -13.38 11.52
N ASP A 110 -12.56 -13.40 10.32
CA ASP A 110 -13.57 -14.38 9.95
C ASP A 110 -12.89 -15.67 9.40
N THR A 111 -13.72 -16.65 9.04
CA THR A 111 -13.36 -17.94 8.44
C THR A 111 -13.05 -17.84 6.95
N GLY A 112 -13.39 -16.73 6.29
CA GLY A 112 -13.24 -16.58 4.85
C GLY A 112 -11.80 -16.44 4.39
N THR A 113 -11.43 -17.26 3.40
CA THR A 113 -10.30 -16.97 2.51
C THR A 113 -10.83 -16.34 1.22
N ASN A 114 -10.09 -15.39 0.66
CA ASN A 114 -10.40 -14.75 -0.61
C ASN A 114 -9.35 -15.14 -1.63
N ARG A 115 -9.81 -15.68 -2.76
CA ARG A 115 -8.98 -16.00 -3.91
C ARG A 115 -9.10 -14.88 -4.94
N HIS A 116 -8.02 -14.12 -5.13
CA HIS A 116 -7.97 -12.97 -6.04
C HIS A 116 -6.78 -13.02 -6.99
N ILE A 117 -6.76 -12.12 -7.98
CA ILE A 117 -5.63 -11.97 -8.90
C ILE A 117 -4.47 -11.33 -8.14
N LYS A 118 -3.28 -11.93 -8.25
CA LYS A 118 -2.08 -11.44 -7.57
C LYS A 118 -1.62 -10.09 -8.15
N PRO A 119 -1.36 -9.06 -7.32
CA PRO A 119 -0.71 -7.83 -7.78
C PRO A 119 0.69 -8.09 -8.34
N ARG A 120 0.95 -7.65 -9.57
CA ARG A 120 2.24 -7.88 -10.25
C ARG A 120 3.26 -6.77 -10.07
N ALA A 121 2.80 -5.55 -9.78
CA ALA A 121 3.65 -4.37 -9.68
C ALA A 121 2.94 -3.25 -8.93
N VAL A 122 3.74 -2.31 -8.45
CA VAL A 122 3.30 -1.00 -7.97
C VAL A 122 3.72 0.03 -9.01
N LEU A 123 2.78 0.87 -9.45
CA LEU A 123 3.08 1.98 -10.35
C LEU A 123 3.53 3.19 -9.53
N PRO A 124 4.75 3.72 -9.73
CA PRO A 124 5.18 4.94 -9.05
C PRO A 124 4.32 6.14 -9.47
N PHE A 125 4.16 7.12 -8.58
CA PHE A 125 3.45 8.35 -8.91
C PHE A 125 4.17 9.10 -10.04
N ALA A 126 3.41 9.60 -11.01
CA ALA A 126 3.93 10.44 -12.09
C ALA A 126 3.75 11.94 -11.84
N LEU A 127 2.96 12.30 -10.82
CA LEU A 127 2.61 13.68 -10.50
C LEU A 127 3.02 13.99 -9.05
N PRO A 128 3.51 15.21 -8.77
CA PRO A 128 3.70 15.65 -7.40
C PRO A 128 2.33 15.84 -6.71
N GLU A 129 2.31 15.68 -5.39
CA GLU A 129 1.09 15.75 -4.57
C GLU A 129 0.28 17.02 -4.84
N GLU A 130 0.93 18.18 -4.85
CA GLU A 130 0.26 19.48 -5.09
C GLU A 130 -0.51 19.52 -6.41
N ARG A 131 0.08 18.94 -7.47
CA ARG A 131 -0.58 18.87 -8.77
C ARG A 131 -1.76 17.91 -8.75
N ALA A 132 -1.63 16.76 -8.10
CA ALA A 132 -2.72 15.81 -7.94
C ALA A 132 -3.89 16.42 -7.15
N ARG A 133 -3.58 17.14 -6.06
CA ARG A 133 -4.55 17.82 -5.21
C ARG A 133 -5.30 18.93 -5.97
N ASN A 134 -4.60 19.74 -6.75
CA ASN A 134 -5.24 20.80 -7.54
C ASN A 134 -6.12 20.23 -8.66
N ALA A 135 -5.66 19.21 -9.37
CA ALA A 135 -6.49 18.54 -10.38
C ALA A 135 -7.78 17.94 -9.80
N MET A 136 -7.70 17.36 -8.59
CA MET A 136 -8.88 16.87 -7.88
C MET A 136 -9.84 18.00 -7.51
N LYS A 137 -9.33 19.14 -7.03
CA LYS A 137 -10.14 20.32 -6.69
C LYS A 137 -10.83 20.92 -7.92
N ASP A 138 -10.14 20.97 -9.05
CA ASP A 138 -10.70 21.51 -10.30
C ASP A 138 -11.79 20.61 -10.89
N TRP A 139 -11.75 19.30 -10.59
CA TRP A 139 -12.74 18.33 -11.05
C TRP A 139 -14.05 18.34 -10.24
N LEU A 140 -13.96 18.67 -8.94
CA LEU A 140 -15.09 18.73 -8.01
C LEU A 140 -15.88 20.05 -8.14
#